data_AF-A0A954HGC2-F1
#
_entry.id   AF-A0A954HGC2-F1
#
_cell.length_a   1.000
_cell.length_b   1.000
_cell.length_c   1.000
_cell.angle_alpha   90.00
_cell.angle_beta   90.00
_cell.angle_gamma   90.00
#
_symmetry.space_group_name_H-M   'P 1'
#
loop_
_entity.id
_entity.type
_entity.pdbx_description
1 polymer ?
#
loop_
_entity_poly.entity_id
_entity_poly.type
_entity_poly.pdbx_seq_one_letter_code
_entity_poly.pdbx_strand_id
1 'polypeptide(L)'
;MSRIYQDYEFVVAEASNRPVLQLLGLVFDDDGDDAPGVVYMQFADTLEWHRFFVQAHIGFWETYDDATIQEEFDDANENGDRLVDYGPLVGGLPRGLTSACSYVGEFDAANIRLTFDNG
;
A
#
# COMPACT_ATOMS: atom_id res chain seq x y z
N MET A 1 2.80 3.34 -18.88
CA MET A 1 2.14 2.51 -17.85
C MET A 1 1.60 1.24 -18.50
N SER A 2 2.10 0.07 -18.14
CA SER A 2 1.57 -1.22 -18.58
C SER A 2 0.79 -1.86 -17.44
N ARG A 3 -0.54 -1.92 -17.53
CA ARG A 3 -1.38 -2.65 -16.57
C ARG A 3 -1.26 -4.15 -16.87
N ILE A 4 -0.68 -4.92 -15.94
CA ILE A 4 -0.59 -6.40 -16.01
C ILE A 4 -1.95 -6.97 -15.61
N TYR A 5 -2.34 -8.15 -16.12
CA TYR A 5 -3.59 -8.84 -15.76
C TYR A 5 -3.73 -9.00 -14.23
N GLN A 6 -4.91 -8.71 -13.71
CA GLN A 6 -5.15 -8.53 -12.28
C GLN A 6 -6.32 -9.41 -11.86
N ASP A 7 -6.04 -10.46 -11.09
CA ASP A 7 -7.04 -11.24 -10.37
C ASP A 7 -6.84 -11.05 -8.86
N TYR A 8 -7.67 -11.73 -8.06
CA TYR A 8 -7.61 -11.63 -6.61
C TYR A 8 -6.30 -12.12 -6.01
N GLU A 9 -5.52 -12.93 -6.74
CA GLU A 9 -4.26 -13.51 -6.28
C GLU A 9 -3.07 -12.73 -6.83
N PHE A 10 -3.27 -11.46 -7.20
CA PHE A 10 -2.21 -10.59 -7.70
C PHE A 10 -1.06 -10.49 -6.69
N VAL A 11 0.15 -10.80 -7.15
CA VAL A 11 1.40 -10.73 -6.38
C VAL A 11 2.36 -9.74 -7.02
N VAL A 12 2.89 -8.83 -6.21
CA VAL A 12 3.90 -7.85 -6.64
C VAL A 12 5.29 -8.44 -6.44
N ALA A 13 5.79 -9.18 -7.42
CA ALA A 13 7.09 -9.84 -7.31
C ALA A 13 8.26 -8.85 -7.11
N GLU A 14 8.19 -7.67 -7.72
CA GLU A 14 9.24 -6.65 -7.63
C GLU A 14 9.36 -5.99 -6.26
N ALA A 15 8.33 -6.11 -5.41
CA ALA A 15 8.35 -5.56 -4.05
C ALA A 15 9.06 -6.48 -3.05
N SER A 16 9.31 -7.73 -3.42
CA SER A 16 9.89 -8.74 -2.53
C SER A 16 11.37 -8.48 -2.23
N ASN A 17 11.74 -8.61 -0.95
CA ASN A 17 13.06 -8.37 -0.37
C ASN A 17 13.54 -6.91 -0.46
N ARG A 18 12.63 -5.95 -0.65
CA ARG A 18 12.98 -4.52 -0.64
C ARG A 18 12.72 -3.91 0.73
N PRO A 19 13.67 -3.11 1.26
CA PRO A 19 13.50 -2.42 2.53
C PRO A 19 12.52 -1.25 2.40
N VAL A 20 11.44 -1.27 3.16
CA VAL A 20 10.45 -0.17 3.20
C VAL A 20 10.90 0.87 4.22
N LEU A 21 11.02 2.14 3.81
CA LEU A 21 11.34 3.28 4.68
C LEU A 21 10.11 3.88 5.33
N GLN A 22 9.02 4.00 4.57
CA GLN A 22 7.77 4.59 5.01
C GLN A 22 6.61 3.71 4.57
N LEU A 23 5.61 3.59 5.44
CA LEU A 23 4.39 2.83 5.21
C LEU A 23 3.19 3.64 5.71
N LEU A 24 2.43 4.21 4.78
CA LEU A 24 1.27 5.02 5.07
C LEU A 24 0.01 4.32 4.56
N GLY A 25 -1.09 4.41 5.27
CA GLY A 25 -2.41 4.00 4.78
C GLY A 25 -3.32 5.20 4.67
N LEU A 26 -4.07 5.27 3.56
CA LEU A 26 -5.15 6.23 3.38
C LEU A 26 -6.43 5.63 3.95
N VAL A 27 -6.99 6.33 4.93
CA VAL A 27 -8.24 5.97 5.60
C VAL A 27 -9.29 7.01 5.21
N PHE A 28 -10.39 6.56 4.62
CA PHE A 28 -11.49 7.44 4.22
C PHE A 28 -12.28 7.92 5.45
N ASP A 29 -12.97 9.06 5.34
CA ASP A 29 -13.62 9.76 6.47
C ASP A 29 -14.53 8.86 7.34
N ASP A 30 -15.22 7.89 6.75
CA ASP A 30 -16.14 6.97 7.43
C ASP A 30 -15.49 5.67 7.96
N ASP A 31 -14.21 5.42 7.64
CA ASP A 31 -13.51 4.17 7.94
C ASP A 31 -12.63 4.25 9.20
N GLY A 32 -12.44 3.09 9.83
CA GLY A 32 -11.52 2.94 10.97
C GLY A 32 -10.05 2.91 10.54
N ASP A 33 -9.15 3.29 11.45
CA ASP A 33 -7.69 3.28 11.23
C ASP A 33 -7.10 1.88 10.97
N ASP A 34 -7.89 0.82 11.15
CA ASP A 34 -7.50 -0.56 10.88
C ASP A 34 -7.88 -1.05 9.48
N ALA A 35 -8.56 -0.22 8.68
CA ALA A 35 -9.05 -0.58 7.35
C ALA A 35 -8.64 0.47 6.28
N PRO A 36 -7.34 0.60 5.95
CA PRO A 36 -6.92 1.53 4.91
C PRO A 36 -7.42 1.06 3.53
N GLY A 37 -8.00 1.99 2.76
CA GLY A 37 -8.43 1.71 1.38
C GLY A 37 -7.27 1.70 0.37
N VAL A 38 -6.20 2.43 0.70
CA VAL A 38 -4.97 2.50 -0.10
C VAL A 38 -3.78 2.40 0.84
N VAL A 39 -2.74 1.69 0.42
CA VAL A 39 -1.45 1.67 1.12
C VAL A 39 -0.40 2.31 0.24
N TYR A 40 0.32 3.28 0.79
CA TYR A 40 1.49 3.89 0.19
C TYR A 40 2.75 3.40 0.88
N MET A 41 3.80 3.17 0.11
CA MET A 41 5.09 2.77 0.65
C MET A 41 6.25 3.35 -0.15
N GLN A 42 7.31 3.71 0.55
CA GLN A 42 8.56 4.17 -0.06
C GLN A 42 9.65 3.15 0.21
N PHE A 43 10.35 2.69 -0.82
CA PHE A 43 11.49 1.78 -0.65
C PHE A 43 12.82 2.53 -0.52
N ALA A 44 13.73 2.00 0.31
CA ALA A 44 14.99 2.67 0.63
C ALA A 44 15.99 2.73 -0.52
N ASP A 45 15.85 1.84 -1.50
CA ASP A 45 16.78 1.67 -2.61
C ASP A 45 16.50 2.64 -3.77
N THR A 46 15.23 2.93 -4.07
CA THR A 46 14.84 3.84 -5.15
C THR A 46 14.32 5.18 -4.67
N LEU A 47 13.86 5.27 -3.41
CA LEU A 47 13.10 6.40 -2.87
C LEU A 47 11.80 6.70 -3.63
N GLU A 48 11.41 5.84 -4.57
CA GLU A 48 10.14 5.94 -5.28
C GLU A 48 9.00 5.52 -4.36
N TRP A 49 7.86 6.18 -4.55
CA TRP A 49 6.63 5.82 -3.88
C TRP A 49 5.90 4.76 -4.67
N HIS A 50 5.31 3.84 -3.95
CA HIS A 50 4.45 2.81 -4.50
C HIS A 50 3.09 2.89 -3.83
N ARG A 51 2.04 2.76 -4.64
CA ARG A 51 0.65 2.75 -4.22
C ARG A 51 0.09 1.35 -4.44
N PHE A 52 -0.53 0.79 -3.41
CA PHE A 52 -1.22 -0.49 -3.46
C PHE A 52 -2.67 -0.31 -3.02
N PHE A 53 -3.63 -0.67 -3.87
CA PHE A 53 -5.05 -0.55 -3.57
C PHE A 53 -5.88 -1.64 -4.26
N VAL A 54 -7.13 -1.79 -3.84
CA VAL A 54 -8.08 -2.70 -4.46
C VAL A 54 -9.26 -1.91 -5.01
N GLN A 55 -9.60 -2.12 -6.28
CA GLN A 55 -10.76 -1.50 -6.92
C GLN A 55 -11.53 -2.55 -7.72
N ALA A 56 -12.86 -2.56 -7.59
CA ALA A 56 -13.71 -3.53 -8.29
C ALA A 56 -13.21 -4.98 -8.12
N HIS A 57 -12.76 -5.31 -6.90
CA HIS A 57 -12.25 -6.62 -6.53
C HIS A 57 -10.91 -7.02 -7.19
N ILE A 58 -10.15 -6.04 -7.64
CA ILE A 58 -8.90 -6.23 -8.36
C ILE A 58 -7.78 -5.46 -7.65
N GLY A 59 -6.62 -6.10 -7.43
CA GLY A 59 -5.44 -5.45 -6.83
C GLY A 59 -4.62 -4.64 -7.84
N PHE A 60 -4.25 -3.42 -7.48
CA PHE A 60 -3.49 -2.47 -8.30
C PHE A 60 -2.22 -2.05 -7.61
N TRP A 61 -1.10 -2.13 -8.31
CA TRP A 61 0.20 -1.63 -7.87
C TRP A 61 0.74 -0.60 -8.86
N GLU A 62 1.08 0.57 -8.35
CA GLU A 62 1.51 1.72 -9.15
C GLU A 62 2.76 2.36 -8.53
N THR A 63 3.63 2.92 -9.37
CA THR A 63 4.83 3.65 -8.96
C THR A 63 4.64 5.13 -9.22
N TYR A 64 5.05 5.95 -8.27
CA TYR A 64 4.91 7.39 -8.23
C TYR A 64 6.26 8.05 -7.95
N ASP A 65 6.48 9.22 -8.54
CA ASP A 65 7.55 10.12 -8.13
C ASP A 65 7.11 11.01 -6.96
N ASP A 66 8.08 11.67 -6.32
CA ASP A 66 7.86 12.52 -5.14
C ASP A 66 6.92 13.71 -5.39
N ALA A 67 6.87 14.25 -6.61
CA ALA A 67 5.98 15.37 -6.91
C ALA A 67 4.53 14.91 -7.03
N THR A 68 4.31 13.82 -7.77
CA THR A 68 2.98 13.26 -8.03
C THR A 68 2.36 12.69 -6.75
N ILE A 69 3.16 12.06 -5.89
CA ILE A 69 2.64 11.51 -4.63
C ILE A 69 2.25 12.61 -3.65
N GLN A 70 2.95 13.75 -3.65
CA GLN A 70 2.62 14.85 -2.76
C GLN A 70 1.27 15.47 -3.14
N GLU A 71 0.98 15.57 -4.44
CA GLU A 71 -0.34 15.98 -4.93
C GLU A 71 -1.44 15.02 -4.42
N GLU A 72 -1.23 13.70 -4.48
CA GLU A 72 -2.19 12.73 -3.92
C GLU A 72 -2.39 12.88 -2.39
N PHE A 73 -1.33 13.21 -1.65
CA PHE A 73 -1.41 13.43 -0.20
C PHE A 73 -2.14 14.73 0.16
N ASP A 74 -1.91 15.79 -0.62
CA ASP A 74 -2.60 17.06 -0.45
C ASP A 74 -4.10 16.88 -0.78
N ASP A 75 -4.43 16.20 -1.89
CA ASP A 75 -5.80 15.86 -2.29
C ASP A 75 -6.53 15.03 -1.22
N ALA A 76 -5.87 14.02 -0.64
CA ALA A 76 -6.42 13.22 0.45
C ALA A 76 -6.85 14.11 1.63
N ASN A 77 -5.98 15.02 2.04
CA ASN A 77 -6.24 15.94 3.15
C ASN A 77 -7.38 16.92 2.84
N GLU A 78 -7.48 17.41 1.59
CA GLU A 78 -8.59 18.27 1.15
C GLU A 78 -9.94 17.54 1.15
N ASN A 79 -9.94 16.23 0.88
CA ASN A 79 -11.14 15.40 0.91
C ASN A 79 -11.56 14.96 2.32
N GLY A 80 -10.79 15.30 3.36
CA GLY A 80 -11.01 14.86 4.74
C GLY A 80 -10.48 13.45 5.03
N ASP A 81 -9.79 12.83 4.08
CA ASP A 81 -9.15 11.54 4.28
C ASP A 81 -7.88 11.70 5.14
N ARG A 82 -7.48 10.61 5.79
CA ARG A 82 -6.36 10.61 6.73
C ARG A 82 -5.25 9.70 6.26
N LEU A 83 -4.03 10.22 6.25
CA LEU A 83 -2.82 9.42 6.09
C LEU A 83 -2.32 8.98 7.46
N VAL A 84 -2.36 7.67 7.71
CA VAL A 84 -1.97 7.05 8.98
C VAL A 84 -0.65 6.29 8.79
N ASP A 85 0.28 6.42 9.74
CA ASP A 85 1.55 5.70 9.73
C ASP A 85 1.38 4.29 10.30
N TYR A 86 1.60 3.27 9.47
CA TYR A 86 1.53 1.85 9.84
C TYR A 86 2.91 1.26 10.15
N GLY A 87 4.00 2.03 10.05
CA GLY A 87 5.34 1.60 10.43
C GLY A 87 5.42 1.01 11.85
N PRO A 88 4.74 1.58 12.87
CA PRO A 88 4.69 0.99 14.21
C PRO A 88 4.01 -0.40 14.25
N LEU A 89 3.00 -0.65 13.40
CA LEU A 89 2.25 -1.91 13.40
C LEU A 89 3.07 -3.10 12.88
N VAL A 90 4.06 -2.83 12.04
CA VAL A 90 4.98 -3.87 11.53
C VAL A 90 6.22 -4.02 12.41
N GLY A 91 6.25 -3.40 13.60
CA GLY A 91 7.37 -3.47 14.53
C GLY A 91 8.51 -2.50 14.20
N GLY A 92 8.19 -1.38 13.56
CA GLY A 92 9.14 -0.33 13.16
C GLY A 92 9.74 -0.54 11.77
N LEU A 93 10.18 0.55 11.15
CA LEU A 93 10.82 0.60 9.84
C LEU A 93 12.27 1.11 9.98
N PRO A 94 13.20 0.75 9.08
CA PRO A 94 12.97 -0.02 7.86
C PRO A 94 12.84 -1.53 8.08
N ARG A 95 12.02 -2.18 7.26
CA ARG A 95 11.85 -3.66 7.21
C ARG A 95 11.75 -4.19 5.80
N GLY A 96 12.21 -5.42 5.60
CA GLY A 96 12.15 -6.11 4.31
C GLY A 96 10.73 -6.56 4.01
N LEU A 97 10.13 -6.05 2.94
CA LEU A 97 8.84 -6.54 2.45
C LEU A 97 9.05 -7.89 1.76
N THR A 98 8.52 -8.96 2.32
CA THR A 98 8.66 -10.32 1.75
C THR A 98 7.62 -10.60 0.68
N SER A 99 6.40 -10.11 0.86
CA SER A 99 5.32 -10.23 -0.11
C SER A 99 4.33 -9.06 -0.03
N ALA A 100 3.86 -8.60 -1.18
CA ALA A 100 2.64 -7.79 -1.30
C ALA A 100 1.68 -8.50 -2.25
N CYS A 101 0.47 -8.78 -1.78
CA CYS A 101 -0.56 -9.42 -2.60
C CYS A 101 -1.96 -8.96 -2.23
N SER A 102 -2.90 -9.11 -3.17
CA SER A 102 -4.33 -9.10 -2.86
C SER A 102 -4.80 -10.51 -2.54
N TYR A 103 -5.94 -10.64 -1.87
CA TYR A 103 -6.65 -11.92 -1.70
C TYR A 103 -8.14 -11.69 -1.39
N VAL A 104 -8.96 -12.73 -1.57
CA VAL A 104 -10.36 -12.75 -1.07
C VAL A 104 -10.36 -13.18 0.38
N GLY A 105 -10.83 -12.31 1.26
CA GLY A 105 -11.02 -12.57 2.69
C GLY A 105 -12.42 -13.07 3.00
N GLU A 106 -12.82 -12.93 4.26
CA GLU A 106 -14.19 -13.27 4.68
C GLU A 106 -15.22 -12.39 3.94
N PHE A 107 -16.42 -12.95 3.71
CA PHE A 107 -17.55 -12.26 3.06
C PHE A 107 -17.27 -11.77 1.62
N ASP A 108 -16.37 -12.44 0.89
CA ASP A 108 -15.96 -12.07 -0.48
C ASP A 108 -15.35 -10.66 -0.60
N ALA A 109 -14.88 -10.11 0.52
CA ALA A 109 -14.16 -8.84 0.53
C ALA A 109 -12.75 -9.03 -0.04
N ALA A 110 -12.36 -8.16 -0.96
CA ALA A 110 -10.99 -8.16 -1.50
C ALA A 110 -10.09 -7.35 -0.56
N ASN A 111 -8.96 -7.93 -0.17
CA ASN A 111 -8.08 -7.43 0.88
C ASN A 111 -6.65 -7.28 0.37
N ILE A 112 -5.89 -6.39 1.00
CA ILE A 112 -4.46 -6.21 0.81
C ILE A 112 -3.72 -6.98 1.91
N ARG A 113 -2.68 -7.72 1.54
CA ARG A 113 -1.76 -8.36 2.49
C ARG A 113 -0.33 -7.95 2.18
N LEU A 114 0.29 -7.34 3.19
CA LEU A 114 1.72 -7.07 3.21
C LEU A 114 2.36 -7.95 4.27
N THR A 115 3.41 -8.67 3.90
CA THR A 115 4.16 -9.53 4.82
C THR A 115 5.58 -9.00 4.92
N PHE A 116 6.03 -8.69 6.13
CA PHE A 116 7.38 -8.21 6.38
C PHE A 116 8.25 -9.30 6.99
N ASP A 117 9.57 -9.13 6.92
CA ASP A 117 10.51 -9.99 7.61
C ASP A 117 10.31 -9.94 9.14
N ASN A 118 10.40 -11.13 9.75
CA ASN A 118 10.45 -11.24 11.20
C ASN A 118 11.83 -10.76 11.66
N GLY A 119 11.89 -9.53 12.16
CA GLY A 119 13.01 -9.03 12.95
C GLY A 119 13.20 -9.76 14.27
#